data_AF-K2AUB4-F1
#
_entry.id   AF-K2AUB4-F1
#
_cell.length_a   1.000
_cell.length_b   1.000
_cell.length_c   1.000
_cell.angle_alpha   90.00
_cell.angle_beta   90.00
_cell.angle_gamma   90.00
#
_symmetry.space_group_name_H-M   'P 1'
#
loop_
_entity.id
_entity.type
_entity.pdbx_description
1 polymer ?
#
loop_
_entity_poly.entity_id
_entity_poly.type
_entity_poly.pdbx_seq_one_letter_code
_entity_poly.pdbx_strand_id
1 'polypeptide(L)' 'MFNFLNNIGPTELIILVIILVVFFGGKAITILAKTSGETIKEIKNIKKEFTQALGVDDKKPDKN' A
#
# COMPACT_ATOMS: atom_id res chain seq x y z
N MET A 1 -15.84 14.63 -13.46
CA MET A 1 -16.39 14.78 -12.09
C MET A 1 -15.30 14.92 -11.02
N PHE A 2 -14.07 14.41 -11.23
CA PHE A 2 -12.96 14.50 -10.26
C PHE A 2 -11.95 15.62 -10.53
N ASN A 3 -12.29 16.61 -11.35
CA ASN A 3 -11.37 17.69 -11.74
C ASN A 3 -10.84 18.53 -10.57
N PHE A 4 -11.45 18.44 -9.38
CA PHE A 4 -10.97 19.10 -8.18
C PHE A 4 -9.66 18.48 -7.64
N LEU A 5 -9.40 17.19 -7.89
CA LEU A 5 -8.19 16.52 -7.43
C LEU A 5 -6.93 16.99 -8.15
N ASN A 6 -7.05 17.42 -9.42
CA ASN A 6 -5.91 17.91 -10.21
C ASN A 6 -5.47 19.34 -9.83
N ASN A 7 -6.33 20.09 -9.12
CA ASN A 7 -6.03 21.43 -8.62
C ASN A 7 -5.83 21.47 -7.10
N ILE A 8 -5.77 20.31 -6.43
CA ILE A 8 -5.43 20.23 -5.00
C ILE A 8 -3.92 20.45 -4.85
N GLY A 9 -3.55 21.52 -4.17
CA GLY A 9 -2.19 21.76 -3.75
C GLY A 9 -1.80 20.88 -2.55
N PRO A 10 -0.50 20.89 -2.18
CA PRO A 10 0.01 20.13 -1.04
C PRO A 10 -0.68 20.50 0.27
N THR A 11 -1.06 21.77 0.42
CA THR A 11 -1.74 22.30 1.60
C THR A 11 -3.15 21.74 1.73
N GLU A 12 -3.94 21.73 0.65
CA GLU A 12 -5.29 21.18 0.63
C GLU A 12 -5.29 19.67 0.84
N LEU A 13 -4.27 18.97 0.31
CA LEU A 13 -4.08 17.54 0.54
C LEU A 13 -3.87 17.24 2.04
N ILE A 14 -3.05 18.02 2.74
CA ILE A 14 -2.81 17.86 4.18
C ILE A 14 -4.10 18.07 4.97
N ILE A 15 -4.88 19.10 4.63
CA ILE A 15 -6.17 19.37 5.28
C ILE A 15 -7.13 18.19 5.06
N LEU A 16 -7.20 17.65 3.84
CA LEU A 16 -8.03 16.48 3.54
C LEU A 16 -7.59 15.26 4.35
N VAL A 17 -6.28 15.00 4.46
CA VAL A 17 -5.73 13.90 5.26
C VAL A 17 -6.09 14.09 6.74
N ILE A 18 -5.97 15.30 7.28
CA ILE A 18 -6.37 15.60 8.67
C ILE A 18 -7.85 15.30 8.89
N ILE A 19 -8.72 15.73 7.96
CA ILE A 19 -10.15 15.47 8.04
C ILE A 19 -10.41 13.96 8.07
N LEU A 20 -9.81 13.19 7.16
CA LEU A 20 -9.94 11.73 7.15
C LEU A 20 -9.44 11.10 8.46
N VAL A 21 -8.30 11.55 8.99
CA VAL A 21 -7.76 11.06 10.26
C VAL A 21 -8.69 11.39 11.43
N VAL A 22 -9.39 12.53 11.42
CA VAL A 22 -10.35 12.88 12.48
C VAL A 22 -11.62 12.01 12.38
N PHE A 23 -12.15 11.77 11.18
CA PHE A 23 -13.35 10.96 10.98
C PHE A 23 -13.12 9.47 11.28
N PHE A 24 -12.02 8.91 10.78
CA PHE A 24 -11.71 7.49 10.96
C PHE A 24 -10.89 7.21 12.22
N GLY A 25 -10.22 8.22 12.77
CA GLY A 25 -9.22 8.07 13.81
C GLY A 25 -7.90 7.47 13.26
N GLY A 26 -6.78 7.79 13.92
CA GLY A 26 -5.49 7.18 13.59
C GLY A 26 -5.51 5.65 13.72
N LYS A 27 -6.33 5.11 14.64
CA LYS A 27 -6.48 3.66 14.87
C LYS A 27 -6.98 2.91 13.63
N ALA A 28 -8.00 3.43 12.94
CA ALA A 28 -8.55 2.78 11.73
C ALA A 28 -7.53 2.71 10.59
N ILE A 29 -6.76 3.79 10.39
CA ILE A 29 -5.70 3.80 9.38
C ILE A 29 -4.59 2.81 9.75
N THR A 30 -4.18 2.75 11.03
CA THR A 30 -3.14 1.82 11.46
C THR A 30 -3.56 0.35 11.36
N ILE A 31 -4.81 0.02 11.66
CA ILE A 31 -5.29 -1.37 11.53
C ILE A 31 -5.39 -1.78 10.07
N LEU A 32 -5.92 -0.91 9.20
CA LEU A 32 -5.96 -1.14 7.75
C LEU A 32 -4.55 -1.30 7.16
N ALA A 33 -3.59 -0.47 7.58
CA ALA A 33 -2.21 -0.58 7.15
C ALA A 33 -1.57 -1.90 7.61
N LYS A 34 -1.82 -2.32 8.86
CA LYS A 34 -1.30 -3.57 9.41
C LYS A 34 -1.89 -4.78 8.67
N THR A 35 -3.21 -4.87 8.56
CA THR A 35 -3.88 -6.00 7.90
C THR A 35 -3.52 -6.05 6.42
N SER A 36 -3.49 -4.90 5.72
CA SER A 36 -3.11 -4.85 4.30
C SER A 36 -1.64 -5.21 4.10
N GLY A 37 -0.75 -4.76 4.99
CA GLY A 37 0.67 -5.11 4.96
C GLY A 37 0.93 -6.60 5.18
N GLU A 38 0.20 -7.21 6.12
CA GLU A 38 0.22 -8.66 6.35
C GLU A 38 -0.26 -9.41 5.10
N THR A 39 -1.40 -9.02 4.51
CA THR A 39 -1.91 -9.60 3.26
C THR A 39 -0.91 -9.49 2.11
N ILE A 40 -0.31 -8.31 1.88
CA ILE A 40 0.69 -8.11 0.82
C ILE A 40 1.93 -8.99 1.06
N LYS A 41 2.34 -9.17 2.32
CA LYS A 41 3.47 -10.03 2.69
C LYS A 41 3.18 -11.50 2.39
N GLU A 42 1.99 -11.98 2.74
CA GLU A 42 1.57 -13.36 2.44
C GLU A 42 1.46 -13.60 0.94
N ILE A 43 0.86 -12.66 0.18
CA ILE A 43 0.79 -12.73 -1.28
C ILE A 43 2.20 -12.83 -1.88
N LYS A 44 3.16 -12.06 -1.37
CA LYS A 44 4.55 -12.11 -1.84
C LYS A 44 5.23 -13.45 -1.53
N ASN A 45 4.97 -14.03 -0.37
CA ASN A 45 5.53 -15.33 0.02
C ASN A 45 4.95 -16.44 -0.86
N ILE A 46 3.63 -16.48 -1.03
CA ILE A 46 2.94 -17.44 -1.92
C ILE A 46 3.46 -17.30 -3.34
N LYS A 47 3.59 -16.07 -3.85
CA LYS A 47 4.16 -15.83 -5.19
C LYS A 47 5.56 -16.44 -5.31
N LYS A 48 6.42 -16.23 -4.31
CA LYS A 48 7.78 -16.76 -4.30
C LYS A 48 7.80 -18.29 -4.27
N GLU A 49 7.00 -18.91 -3.40
CA GLU A 49 6.88 -20.36 -3.30
C GLU A 49 6.32 -20.96 -4.60
N PHE A 50 5.32 -20.32 -5.19
CA PHE A 50 4.72 -20.72 -6.46
C PHE A 50 5.73 -20.62 -7.61
N THR A 51 6.48 -19.52 -7.71
CA THR A 51 7.52 -19.39 -8.73
C THR A 51 8.65 -20.42 -8.55
N GLN A 52 9.06 -20.68 -7.31
CA GLN A 52 10.06 -21.72 -6.98
C GLN A 52 9.56 -23.13 -7.33
N ALA A 53 8.30 -23.44 -7.06
CA ALA A 53 7.69 -24.74 -7.37
C ALA A 53 7.54 -24.98 -8.88
N LEU A 54 7.39 -23.91 -9.67
CA LEU A 54 7.30 -23.99 -11.13
C LEU A 54 8.67 -24.07 -11.82
N GLY A 55 9.79 -24.11 -11.06
CA GLY A 55 11.14 -24.19 -11.62
C GLY A 55 11.53 -22.98 -12.47
N VAL A 56 10.76 -21.90 -12.39
CA VAL A 56 11.11 -20.63 -13.00
C VAL A 56 12.05 -19.95 -12.01
N ASP A 57 13.36 -20.08 -12.26
CA ASP A 57 14.37 -19.36 -11.48
C ASP A 57 14.11 -17.85 -11.62
N ASP A 58 13.40 -17.28 -10.65
CA ASP A 58 13.40 -15.84 -10.39
C ASP A 58 14.84 -15.47 -10.00
N LYS A 59 15.71 -15.24 -11.00
CA LYS A 59 16.95 -14.49 -10.80
C LYS A 59 16.54 -13.17 -10.17
N LYS A 60 16.73 -13.06 -8.85
CA LYS A 60 16.69 -11.77 -8.17
C LYS A 60 17.54 -10.80 -8.98
N PRO A 61 17.06 -9.60 -9.34
CA PRO A 61 17.96 -8.56 -9.77
C PRO A 61 18.91 -8.30 -8.58
N ASP A 62 20.17 -8.68 -8.76
CA ASP A 62 21.25 -8.32 -7.86
C ASP A 62 21.20 -6.81 -7.66
N LYS A 63 21.00 -6.40 -6.41
CA LYS A 63 21.20 -5.01 -6.00
C LYS A 63 22.71 -4.78 -5.97
N ASN A 64 23.24 -4.25 -7.07
CA ASN A 64 24.50 -3.50 -7.06
C ASN A 64 24.30 -2.12 -6.43
#